data_AF-A0A167T3G3-F1
#
_entry.id   AF-A0A167T3G3-F1
#
_cell.length_a   1.000
_cell.length_b   1.000
_cell.length_c   1.000
_cell.angle_alpha   90.00
_cell.angle_beta   90.00
_cell.angle_gamma   90.00
#
_symmetry.space_group_name_H-M   'P 1'
#
loop_
_entity.id
_entity.type
_entity.pdbx_description
1 polymer ?
#
loop_
_entity_poly.entity_id
_entity_poly.type
_entity_poly.pdbx_seq_one_letter_code
_entity_poly.pdbx_strand_id
1 'polypeptide(L)'
;MTSPEPYGSSRKTLDNSPLAADGSDFPCKISPGDFIVPTEEATYRTGSNNIIKLLGSATHGGGSCQVSLTSDREPTKNSEWKVIKSYEGGCPAKGPGNLDGIAESDNSLQPHFAIPDDIAPGKYTLAWTWFNRIGNREMYMNCAPITVAKESPSNSSDNKPK
;
A
#
# COMPACT_ATOMS: atom_id res chain seq x y z
N MET A 1 7.08 0.46 3.77
CA MET A 1 5.69 0.79 4.19
C MET A 1 5.49 0.37 5.64
N THR A 2 4.81 1.16 6.48
CA THR A 2 4.54 0.81 7.90
C THR A 2 3.05 0.74 8.25
N SER A 3 2.17 1.32 7.43
CA SER A 3 0.72 1.16 7.57
C SER A 3 0.06 1.12 6.18
N PRO A 4 -0.85 0.17 5.89
CA PRO A 4 -1.10 -1.04 6.70
C PRO A 4 0.20 -1.83 6.94
N GLU A 5 0.28 -2.55 8.06
CA GLU A 5 1.49 -3.32 8.40
C GLU A 5 1.71 -4.39 7.32
N PRO A 6 2.87 -4.41 6.65
CA PRO A 6 3.09 -5.36 5.57
C PRO A 6 3.29 -6.78 6.07
N TYR A 7 3.08 -7.74 5.18
CA TYR A 7 3.38 -9.15 5.48
C TYR A 7 4.84 -9.31 5.92
N GLY A 8 5.10 -10.19 6.89
CA GLY A 8 6.47 -10.53 7.30
C GLY A 8 7.24 -9.44 8.06
N SER A 9 6.60 -8.30 8.41
CA SER A 9 7.23 -7.23 9.21
C SER A 9 7.88 -7.72 10.50
N SER A 10 7.27 -8.69 11.17
CA SER A 10 7.80 -9.30 12.40
C SER A 10 9.15 -9.99 12.21
N ARG A 11 9.49 -10.42 10.99
CA ARG A 11 10.77 -11.04 10.66
C ARG A 11 11.83 -10.04 10.15
N LYS A 12 11.48 -8.75 10.01
CA LYS A 12 12.36 -7.71 9.46
C LYS A 12 12.97 -8.09 8.10
N THR A 13 12.23 -8.84 7.29
CA THR A 13 12.67 -9.29 5.96
C THR A 13 12.43 -8.24 4.88
N LEU A 14 11.65 -7.19 5.19
CA LEU A 14 11.38 -6.10 4.28
C LEU A 14 12.36 -4.95 4.50
N ASP A 15 12.88 -4.44 3.41
CA ASP A 15 13.72 -3.25 3.34
C ASP A 15 13.08 -2.18 2.44
N ASN A 16 13.79 -1.09 2.24
CA ASN A 16 13.38 0.00 1.35
C ASN A 16 13.95 -0.15 -0.07
N SER A 17 14.53 -1.30 -0.42
CA SER A 17 15.10 -1.54 -1.74
C SER A 17 13.99 -1.74 -2.78
N PRO A 18 14.25 -1.40 -4.06
CA PRO A 18 13.32 -1.77 -5.13
C PRO A 18 13.21 -3.29 -5.28
N LEU A 19 12.25 -3.74 -6.09
CA LEU A 19 12.25 -5.11 -6.59
C LEU A 19 13.54 -5.38 -7.38
N ALA A 20 13.99 -6.62 -7.38
CA ALA A 20 15.10 -7.07 -8.19
C ALA A 20 14.79 -6.87 -9.67
N ALA A 21 15.77 -6.37 -10.44
CA ALA A 21 15.60 -6.03 -11.84
C ALA A 21 15.26 -7.23 -12.74
N ASP A 22 15.60 -8.45 -12.31
CA ASP A 22 15.26 -9.71 -12.98
C ASP A 22 13.86 -10.25 -12.58
N GLY A 23 13.16 -9.57 -11.66
CA GLY A 23 11.85 -9.96 -11.16
C GLY A 23 11.87 -11.21 -10.28
N SER A 24 13.02 -11.59 -9.73
CA SER A 24 13.16 -12.78 -8.87
C SER A 24 12.36 -12.67 -7.55
N ASP A 25 12.16 -11.45 -7.04
CA ASP A 25 11.42 -11.16 -5.81
C ASP A 25 10.02 -10.54 -6.05
N PHE A 26 9.54 -10.56 -7.30
CA PHE A 26 8.17 -10.16 -7.65
C PHE A 26 7.17 -11.32 -7.49
N PRO A 27 5.99 -11.09 -6.88
CA PRO A 27 5.52 -9.85 -6.25
C PRO A 27 5.92 -9.72 -4.77
N CYS A 28 5.69 -8.53 -4.21
CA CYS A 28 5.72 -8.26 -2.76
C CYS A 28 7.07 -8.33 -2.03
N LYS A 29 8.18 -8.75 -2.67
CA LYS A 29 9.48 -8.97 -2.01
C LYS A 29 9.43 -10.04 -0.91
N ILE A 30 8.53 -11.01 -1.06
CA ILE A 30 8.30 -12.07 -0.06
C ILE A 30 8.32 -13.41 -0.78
N SER A 31 9.08 -14.35 -0.26
CA SER A 31 9.14 -15.71 -0.78
C SER A 31 7.79 -16.43 -0.61
N PRO A 32 7.42 -17.35 -1.51
CA PRO A 32 6.26 -18.21 -1.31
C PRO A 32 6.32 -18.92 0.06
N GLY A 33 5.19 -18.95 0.79
CA GLY A 33 5.12 -19.49 2.15
C GLY A 33 5.61 -18.55 3.26
N ASP A 34 6.16 -17.37 2.93
CA ASP A 34 6.65 -16.40 3.92
C ASP A 34 5.68 -15.23 4.20
N PHE A 35 4.46 -15.28 3.65
CA PHE A 35 3.38 -14.31 3.83
C PHE A 35 2.75 -14.40 5.23
N ILE A 36 3.52 -14.02 6.25
CA ILE A 36 3.03 -13.98 7.64
C ILE A 36 2.14 -12.75 7.83
N VAL A 37 0.88 -13.00 8.18
CA VAL A 37 -0.08 -11.97 8.56
C VAL A 37 0.32 -11.37 9.92
N PRO A 38 0.40 -10.04 10.06
CA PRO A 38 0.59 -9.38 11.36
C PRO A 38 -0.49 -9.76 12.37
N THR A 39 -0.19 -9.63 13.67
CA THR A 39 -1.16 -9.93 14.74
C THR A 39 -2.45 -9.12 14.59
N GLU A 40 -2.33 -7.85 14.17
CA GLU A 40 -3.44 -6.95 13.92
C GLU A 40 -3.54 -6.67 12.41
N GLU A 41 -4.59 -7.17 11.76
CA GLU A 41 -4.86 -6.94 10.34
C GLU A 41 -5.68 -5.65 10.15
N ALA A 42 -5.24 -4.77 9.26
CA ALA A 42 -5.96 -3.54 8.98
C ALA A 42 -7.35 -3.83 8.38
N THR A 43 -8.40 -3.25 8.97
CA THR A 43 -9.75 -3.31 8.44
C THR A 43 -10.14 -1.97 7.81
N TYR A 44 -10.44 -1.98 6.51
CA TYR A 44 -10.90 -0.82 5.77
C TYR A 44 -12.35 -0.98 5.35
N ARG A 45 -13.13 0.10 5.41
CA ARG A 45 -14.50 0.11 4.93
C ARG A 45 -14.54 0.63 3.49
N THR A 46 -15.48 0.11 2.71
CA THR A 46 -15.82 0.72 1.41
C THR A 46 -16.20 2.19 1.61
N GLY A 47 -15.87 3.06 0.66
CA GLY A 47 -16.15 4.50 0.73
C GLY A 47 -15.27 5.29 1.71
N SER A 48 -14.60 4.65 2.67
CA SER A 48 -13.80 5.36 3.69
C SER A 48 -12.46 5.84 3.14
N ASN A 49 -12.06 7.06 3.53
CA ASN A 49 -10.72 7.56 3.28
C ASN A 49 -9.73 6.90 4.25
N ASN A 50 -8.67 6.31 3.68
CA ASN A 50 -7.59 5.62 4.38
C ASN A 50 -6.25 6.19 3.94
N ILE A 51 -5.18 5.82 4.64
CA ILE A 51 -3.81 6.24 4.33
C ILE A 51 -2.87 5.04 4.27
N ILE A 52 -1.88 5.14 3.39
CA ILE A 52 -0.64 4.37 3.50
C ILE A 52 0.36 5.22 4.26
N LYS A 53 1.12 4.66 5.20
CA LYS A 53 2.25 5.34 5.84
C LYS A 53 3.57 4.74 5.36
N LEU A 54 4.49 5.61 4.95
CA LEU A 54 5.81 5.22 4.46
C LEU A 54 6.89 5.89 5.34
N LEU A 55 7.94 5.13 5.64
CA LEU A 55 9.19 5.66 6.19
C LEU A 55 10.24 5.74 5.10
N GLY A 56 11.16 6.69 5.24
CA GLY A 56 12.30 6.86 4.35
C GLY A 56 12.50 8.30 3.90
N SER A 57 13.70 8.56 3.38
CA SER A 57 14.14 9.86 2.89
C SER A 57 14.43 9.87 1.38
N ALA A 58 14.80 8.73 0.80
CA ALA A 58 15.10 8.59 -0.62
C ALA A 58 13.84 8.56 -1.51
N THR A 59 13.23 9.72 -1.72
CA THR A 59 11.97 9.86 -2.48
C THR A 59 12.19 10.00 -3.99
N HIS A 60 13.43 10.09 -4.47
CA HIS A 60 13.77 10.16 -5.89
C HIS A 60 13.03 11.26 -6.67
N GLY A 61 12.74 12.38 -6.00
CA GLY A 61 11.97 13.49 -6.55
C GLY A 61 10.51 13.13 -6.86
N GLY A 62 9.99 12.06 -6.25
CA GLY A 62 8.67 11.50 -6.48
C GLY A 62 8.64 10.48 -7.61
N GLY A 63 7.56 10.49 -8.37
CA GLY A 63 7.23 9.46 -9.35
C GLY A 63 5.73 9.20 -9.34
N SER A 64 5.35 8.02 -9.81
CA SER A 64 3.96 7.60 -9.86
C SER A 64 3.76 6.33 -9.05
N CYS A 65 2.63 6.25 -8.34
CA CYS A 65 2.29 5.09 -7.52
C CYS A 65 0.92 4.54 -7.87
N GLN A 66 0.69 3.28 -7.51
CA GLN A 66 -0.65 2.69 -7.50
C GLN A 66 -0.92 2.03 -6.14
N VAL A 67 -2.21 1.96 -5.81
CA VAL A 67 -2.73 1.03 -4.81
C VAL A 67 -3.59 0.02 -5.54
N SER A 68 -3.27 -1.25 -5.34
CA SER A 68 -3.94 -2.38 -6.00
C SER A 68 -4.35 -3.44 -4.98
N LEU A 69 -5.42 -4.16 -5.29
CA LEU A 69 -5.93 -5.26 -4.47
C LEU A 69 -5.90 -6.57 -5.25
N THR A 70 -5.61 -7.67 -4.57
CA THR A 70 -5.88 -9.03 -5.03
C THR A 70 -6.55 -9.82 -3.92
N SER A 71 -7.41 -10.78 -4.27
CA SER A 71 -7.99 -11.71 -3.30
C SER A 71 -6.97 -12.75 -2.80
N ASP A 72 -5.85 -12.89 -3.51
CA ASP A 72 -4.79 -13.83 -3.13
C ASP A 72 -4.08 -13.35 -1.86
N ARG A 73 -4.06 -14.21 -0.83
CA ARG A 73 -3.36 -13.93 0.43
C ARG A 73 -1.87 -14.26 0.38
N GLU A 74 -1.46 -15.03 -0.62
CA GLU A 74 -0.07 -15.31 -0.98
C GLU A 74 0.11 -15.06 -2.48
N PRO A 75 0.17 -13.78 -2.91
CA PRO A 75 0.22 -13.47 -4.33
C PRO A 75 1.43 -14.07 -5.04
N THR A 76 1.23 -14.47 -6.28
CA THR A 76 2.27 -15.00 -7.18
C THR A 76 2.40 -14.10 -8.41
N LYS A 77 3.33 -14.45 -9.32
CA LYS A 77 3.48 -13.76 -10.61
C LYS A 77 2.22 -13.82 -11.49
N ASN A 78 1.32 -14.77 -11.21
CA ASN A 78 0.07 -14.98 -11.94
C ASN A 78 -1.15 -14.38 -11.23
N SER A 79 -0.98 -13.77 -10.06
CA SER A 79 -2.08 -13.16 -9.33
C SER A 79 -2.65 -11.97 -10.10
N GLU A 80 -3.98 -11.88 -10.09
CA GLU A 80 -4.70 -10.76 -10.70
C GLU A 80 -4.83 -9.62 -9.70
N TRP A 81 -4.53 -8.40 -10.16
CA TRP A 81 -4.54 -7.19 -9.35
C TRP A 81 -5.53 -6.18 -9.91
N LYS A 82 -6.47 -5.70 -9.08
CA LYS A 82 -7.36 -4.58 -9.39
C LYS A 82 -6.78 -3.29 -8.84
N VAL A 83 -6.46 -2.34 -9.71
CA VAL A 83 -6.05 -0.99 -9.30
C VAL A 83 -7.25 -0.25 -8.71
N ILE A 84 -7.09 0.30 -7.50
CA ILE A 84 -8.12 1.12 -6.83
C ILE A 84 -7.74 2.60 -6.73
N LYS A 85 -6.44 2.92 -6.86
CA LYS A 85 -5.96 4.30 -6.87
C LYS A 85 -4.68 4.42 -7.70
N SER A 86 -4.56 5.50 -8.47
CA SER A 86 -3.33 5.91 -9.13
C SER A 86 -2.95 7.32 -8.69
N TYR A 87 -1.66 7.55 -8.50
CA TYR A 87 -1.06 8.86 -8.24
C TYR A 87 -0.06 9.14 -9.35
N GLU A 88 -0.39 10.06 -10.25
CA GLU A 88 0.42 10.38 -11.42
C GLU A 88 1.27 11.61 -11.12
N GLY A 89 2.47 11.39 -10.58
CA GLY A 89 3.37 12.44 -10.13
C GLY A 89 3.23 12.78 -8.64
N GLY A 90 4.36 13.12 -8.02
CA GLY A 90 4.41 13.57 -6.63
C GLY A 90 4.25 12.47 -5.57
N CYS A 91 4.33 11.20 -5.94
CA CYS A 91 4.33 10.09 -5.01
C CYS A 91 5.74 9.46 -4.89
N PRO A 92 6.23 9.10 -3.68
CA PRO A 92 5.59 9.31 -2.37
C PRO A 92 5.67 10.76 -1.87
N ALA A 93 6.53 11.58 -2.48
CA ALA A 93 6.65 13.01 -2.16
C ALA A 93 6.78 13.86 -3.42
N LYS A 94 6.37 15.12 -3.33
CA LYS A 94 6.70 16.15 -4.31
C LYS A 94 8.02 16.81 -3.91
N GLY A 95 8.93 16.96 -4.86
CA GLY A 95 10.18 17.67 -4.61
C GLY A 95 11.20 17.51 -5.74
N PRO A 96 12.26 18.33 -5.73
CA PRO A 96 13.33 18.26 -6.72
C PRO A 96 14.19 16.99 -6.55
N GLY A 97 14.22 16.38 -5.36
CA GLY A 97 15.04 15.21 -5.05
C GLY A 97 14.58 14.53 -3.75
N ASN A 98 15.53 13.90 -3.06
CA ASN A 98 15.30 13.22 -1.79
C ASN A 98 15.01 14.20 -0.65
N LEU A 99 14.35 13.71 0.38
CA LEU A 99 14.14 14.41 1.65
C LEU A 99 15.34 14.19 2.57
N ASP A 100 15.41 14.96 3.66
CA ASP A 100 16.43 14.77 4.68
C ASP A 100 16.17 13.49 5.51
N GLY A 101 17.25 12.90 6.03
CA GLY A 101 17.20 11.77 6.96
C GLY A 101 17.61 10.42 6.36
N ILE A 102 17.18 9.35 7.02
CA ILE A 102 17.59 7.96 6.78
C ILE A 102 16.40 7.08 6.37
N ALA A 103 16.63 5.77 6.21
CA ALA A 103 15.61 4.82 5.78
C ALA A 103 14.41 4.73 6.75
N GLU A 104 14.63 5.01 8.03
CA GLU A 104 13.63 4.97 9.10
C GLU A 104 13.00 6.34 9.40
N SER A 105 13.41 7.40 8.70
CA SER A 105 12.88 8.75 8.94
C SER A 105 11.39 8.84 8.61
N ASP A 106 10.60 9.34 9.55
CA ASP A 106 9.19 9.68 9.34
C ASP A 106 9.08 11.08 8.73
N ASN A 107 9.00 11.11 7.40
CA ASN A 107 8.79 12.33 6.62
C ASN A 107 7.30 12.63 6.36
N SER A 108 6.38 12.05 7.15
CA SER A 108 4.93 12.20 6.97
C SER A 108 4.44 11.84 5.57
N LEU A 109 5.07 10.83 4.95
CA LEU A 109 4.70 10.31 3.64
C LEU A 109 3.41 9.49 3.76
N GLN A 110 2.27 10.14 3.46
CA GLN A 110 0.94 9.57 3.70
C GLN A 110 0.02 9.60 2.47
N PRO A 111 0.24 8.74 1.44
CA PRO A 111 -0.68 8.66 0.31
C PRO A 111 -2.10 8.23 0.75
N HIS A 112 -3.10 9.04 0.40
CA HIS A 112 -4.51 8.76 0.73
C HIS A 112 -5.19 7.92 -0.34
N PHE A 113 -5.95 6.90 0.05
CA PHE A 113 -6.73 6.05 -0.84
C PHE A 113 -8.10 5.73 -0.22
N ALA A 114 -9.04 5.23 -1.02
CA ALA A 114 -10.31 4.71 -0.55
C ALA A 114 -10.56 3.33 -1.15
N ILE A 115 -11.31 2.47 -0.45
CA ILE A 115 -11.79 1.21 -1.02
C ILE A 115 -13.07 1.51 -1.79
N PRO A 116 -13.15 1.28 -3.11
CA PRO A 116 -14.37 1.53 -3.87
C PRO A 116 -15.55 0.66 -3.38
N ASP A 117 -16.78 1.17 -3.54
CA ASP A 117 -18.01 0.48 -3.09
C ASP A 117 -18.31 -0.82 -3.84
N ASP A 118 -17.71 -1.01 -5.01
CA ASP A 118 -17.84 -2.23 -5.81
C ASP A 118 -16.91 -3.37 -5.36
N ILE A 119 -16.04 -3.12 -4.37
CA ILE A 119 -15.20 -4.16 -3.77
C ILE A 119 -16.02 -4.93 -2.74
N ALA A 120 -16.13 -6.25 -2.95
CA ALA A 120 -16.82 -7.13 -2.02
C ALA A 120 -16.12 -7.15 -0.65
N PRO A 121 -16.86 -7.30 0.46
CA PRO A 121 -16.26 -7.58 1.75
C PRO A 121 -15.47 -8.88 1.73
N GLY A 122 -14.32 -8.90 2.39
CA GLY A 122 -13.46 -10.07 2.40
C GLY A 122 -12.01 -9.75 2.76
N LYS A 123 -11.19 -10.77 2.68
CA LYS A 123 -9.75 -10.71 2.93
C LYS A 123 -9.02 -10.48 1.62
N TYR A 124 -8.12 -9.50 1.60
CA TYR A 124 -7.34 -9.11 0.42
C TYR A 124 -5.88 -8.92 0.76
N THR A 125 -5.04 -8.93 -0.27
CA THR A 125 -3.72 -8.32 -0.22
C THR A 125 -3.78 -6.95 -0.90
N LEU A 126 -3.36 -5.91 -0.18
CA LEU A 126 -3.10 -4.59 -0.73
C LEU A 126 -1.65 -4.49 -1.15
N ALA A 127 -1.40 -4.01 -2.37
CA ALA A 127 -0.07 -3.63 -2.85
C ALA A 127 0.02 -2.12 -3.05
N TRP A 128 1.07 -1.53 -2.48
CA TRP A 128 1.56 -0.21 -2.88
C TRP A 128 2.72 -0.43 -3.84
N THR A 129 2.59 0.11 -5.05
CA THR A 129 3.67 0.11 -6.05
C THR A 129 4.10 1.54 -6.36
N TRP A 130 5.39 1.73 -6.62
CA TRP A 130 5.95 3.03 -6.96
C TRP A 130 7.04 2.90 -8.03
N PHE A 131 6.94 3.75 -9.03
CA PHE A 131 7.96 3.93 -10.07
C PHE A 131 8.61 5.29 -9.88
N ASN A 132 9.90 5.28 -9.55
CA ASN A 132 10.65 6.49 -9.20
C ASN A 132 10.87 7.40 -10.42
N ARG A 133 10.80 8.72 -10.20
CA ARG A 133 11.01 9.71 -11.26
C ARG A 133 12.48 9.82 -11.65
N ILE A 134 13.35 10.04 -10.67
CA ILE A 134 14.79 10.30 -10.86
C ILE A 134 15.64 9.11 -10.41
N GLY A 135 16.71 8.82 -11.15
CA GLY A 135 17.71 7.81 -10.80
C GLY A 135 17.63 6.59 -11.70
N ASN A 136 17.88 5.41 -11.14
CA ASN A 136 17.70 4.13 -11.83
C ASN A 136 16.24 3.93 -12.25
N ARG A 137 15.98 2.98 -13.15
CA ARG A 137 14.63 2.64 -13.60
C ARG A 137 14.12 1.50 -12.73
N GLU A 138 13.44 1.85 -11.65
CA GLU A 138 13.12 0.93 -10.56
C GLU A 138 11.62 0.85 -10.30
N MET A 139 11.20 -0.30 -9.76
CA MET A 139 9.85 -0.51 -9.25
C MET A 139 9.97 -0.93 -7.79
N TYR A 140 9.29 -0.20 -6.91
CA TYR A 140 9.15 -0.52 -5.50
C TYR A 140 7.79 -1.17 -5.29
N MET A 141 7.73 -2.16 -4.40
CA MET A 141 6.48 -2.84 -4.07
C MET A 141 6.50 -3.30 -2.61
N ASN A 142 5.47 -2.93 -1.86
CA ASN A 142 5.19 -3.51 -0.54
C ASN A 142 3.75 -4.02 -0.51
N CYS A 143 3.54 -5.16 0.17
CA CYS A 143 2.23 -5.78 0.27
C CYS A 143 1.80 -5.97 1.74
N ALA A 144 0.51 -5.77 2.01
CA ALA A 144 -0.07 -5.95 3.33
C ALA A 144 -1.38 -6.75 3.26
N PRO A 145 -1.66 -7.59 4.26
CA PRO A 145 -2.99 -8.16 4.43
C PRO A 145 -3.96 -7.07 4.89
N ILE A 146 -5.14 -7.04 4.28
CA ILE A 146 -6.23 -6.18 4.70
C ILE A 146 -7.55 -6.96 4.73
N THR A 147 -8.46 -6.52 5.58
CA THR A 147 -9.86 -6.95 5.57
C THR A 147 -10.72 -5.79 5.09
N VAL A 148 -11.51 -6.03 4.05
CA VAL A 148 -12.52 -5.09 3.54
C VAL A 148 -13.86 -5.41 4.19
N ALA A 149 -14.50 -4.38 4.74
CA ALA A 149 -15.87 -4.43 5.24
C ALA A 149 -16.75 -3.42 4.47
N LYS A 150 -18.08 -3.63 4.46
CA LYS A 150 -18.98 -2.58 3.97
C LYS A 150 -19.04 -1.44 4.97
N GLU A 151 -19.16 -0.22 4.47
CA GLU A 151 -19.73 0.85 5.28
C GLU A 151 -21.17 0.45 5.65
N SER A 152 -21.46 0.39 6.95
CA SER A 152 -22.84 0.22 7.38
C SER A 152 -23.62 1.45 6.92
N PRO A 153 -24.84 1.32 6.38
CA PRO A 153 -25.71 2.47 6.23
C PRO A 153 -25.80 3.12 7.62
N SER A 154 -25.36 4.36 7.73
CA SER A 154 -25.67 5.12 8.94
C SER A 154 -27.19 5.15 9.03
N ASN A 155 -27.75 4.70 10.15
CA ASN A 155 -29.11 5.06 10.49
C ASN A 155 -29.11 6.58 10.64
N SER A 156 -29.39 7.29 9.56
CA SER A 156 -29.86 8.66 9.59
C SER A 156 -31.24 8.62 10.25
N SER A 157 -31.25 8.46 11.57
CA SER A 157 -32.45 8.63 12.37
C SER A 157 -32.93 10.06 12.13
N ASP A 158 -34.12 10.15 11.53
CA ASP A 158 -35.04 11.26 11.65
C ASP A 158 -34.74 12.18 12.83
N ASN A 159 -34.30 13.39 12.54
CA ASN A 159 -34.57 14.51 13.42
C ASN A 159 -34.95 15.72 12.58
N LYS A 160 -36.12 15.65 11.98
CA LYS A 160 -36.84 16.81 11.46
C LYS A 160 -37.55 17.47 12.65
N PRO A 161 -37.18 18.68 13.09
CA PRO A 161 -37.94 19.37 14.11
C PRO A 161 -39.31 19.76 13.54
N LYS A 162 -40.34 19.58 14.37
CA LYS A 162 -41.69 20.12 14.18
C LYS A 162 -41.68 21.65 14.29
#